data_AF-W1WD65-F1
#
_entry.id   AF-W1WD65-F1
#
_cell.length_a   1.000
_cell.length_b   1.000
_cell.length_c   1.000
_cell.angle_alpha   90.00
_cell.angle_beta   90.00
_cell.angle_gamma   90.00
#
_symmetry.space_group_name_H-M   'P 1'
#
loop_
_entity.id
_entity.type
_entity.pdbx_description
1 polymer ?
#
loop_
_entity_poly.entity_id
_entity_poly.type
_entity_poly.pdbx_seq_one_letter_code
_entity_poly.pdbx_strand_id
1 'polypeptide(L)'
;ATAHEVSHDLAPQFLEAGCVVFDLSGAFRVNDATFYEKYYGFTHQYPELLEQAAYGLAEWCGNKLKEANLIAVPGCYPTAAQLALKPLIDADLLDLNQWPVINATSGVSGAGRKAAISNSFCEVSLQPYGVFTHRHQPEIATHLGADVIFTPHLGNF
;
A
#
# COMPACT_ATOMS: atom_id res chain seq x y z
N ALA A 1 -1.69 6.75 -12.94
CA ALA A 1 -0.53 6.45 -12.06
C ALA A 1 -0.03 7.74 -11.44
N THR A 2 -0.66 8.14 -10.36
CA THR A 2 -0.62 9.49 -9.78
C THR A 2 -0.27 9.42 -8.30
N ALA A 3 0.07 10.56 -7.68
CA ALA A 3 0.21 10.64 -6.22
C ALA A 3 -1.15 10.42 -5.52
N HIS A 4 -1.15 10.16 -4.21
CA HIS A 4 -2.37 9.81 -3.48
C HIS A 4 -3.40 10.94 -3.42
N GLU A 5 -3.01 12.19 -3.15
CA GLU A 5 -3.96 13.33 -3.15
C GLU A 5 -4.60 13.52 -4.53
N VAL A 6 -3.79 13.49 -5.59
CA VAL A 6 -4.29 13.58 -6.98
C VAL A 6 -5.26 12.43 -7.30
N SER A 7 -4.99 11.22 -6.80
CA SER A 7 -5.84 10.06 -7.08
C SER A 7 -7.13 10.11 -6.26
N HIS A 8 -7.07 10.58 -5.01
CA HIS A 8 -8.23 10.86 -4.18
C HIS A 8 -9.19 11.82 -4.88
N ASP A 9 -8.68 12.88 -5.53
CA ASP A 9 -9.51 13.87 -6.22
C ASP A 9 -10.04 13.37 -7.56
N LEU A 10 -9.25 12.60 -8.32
CA LEU A 10 -9.59 12.18 -9.68
C LEU A 10 -10.43 10.90 -9.76
N ALA A 11 -10.21 9.93 -8.88
CA ALA A 11 -10.92 8.65 -8.96
C ALA A 11 -12.45 8.80 -8.90
N PRO A 12 -13.05 9.62 -8.00
CA PRO A 12 -14.49 9.84 -7.97
C PRO A 12 -15.02 10.45 -9.28
N GLN A 13 -14.30 11.41 -9.87
CA GLN A 13 -14.70 12.06 -11.13
C GLN A 13 -14.72 11.06 -12.30
N PHE A 14 -13.73 10.17 -12.37
CA PHE A 14 -13.71 9.14 -13.41
C PHE A 14 -14.79 8.07 -13.20
N LEU A 15 -15.09 7.71 -11.95
CA LEU A 15 -16.21 6.80 -11.63
C LEU A 15 -17.56 7.42 -12.02
N GLU A 16 -17.77 8.71 -11.71
CA GLU A 16 -18.99 9.44 -12.11
C GLU A 16 -19.13 9.52 -13.64
N ALA A 17 -18.01 9.61 -14.36
CA ALA A 17 -17.97 9.52 -15.82
C ALA A 17 -18.19 8.10 -16.38
N GLY A 18 -18.47 7.10 -15.53
CA GLY A 18 -18.73 5.72 -15.93
C GLY A 18 -17.48 4.91 -16.30
N CYS A 19 -16.29 5.36 -15.91
CA CYS A 19 -15.05 4.63 -16.14
C CYS A 19 -14.80 3.60 -15.03
N VAL A 20 -14.08 2.53 -15.39
CA VAL A 20 -13.44 1.65 -14.41
C VAL A 20 -12.08 2.26 -14.03
N VAL A 21 -11.84 2.42 -12.74
CA VAL A 21 -10.65 3.09 -12.19
C VAL A 21 -9.73 2.08 -11.51
N PHE A 22 -8.51 1.97 -12.03
CA PHE A 22 -7.41 1.26 -11.38
C PHE A 22 -6.47 2.29 -10.76
N ASP A 23 -6.57 2.49 -9.45
CA ASP A 23 -5.72 3.42 -8.71
C ASP A 23 -4.45 2.71 -8.21
N LEU A 24 -3.29 3.19 -8.66
CA LEU A 24 -1.97 2.69 -8.20
C LEU A 24 -1.47 3.40 -6.94
N SER A 25 -2.16 4.46 -6.51
CA SER A 25 -1.82 5.22 -5.32
C SER A 25 -2.27 4.51 -4.03
N GLY A 26 -2.06 5.16 -2.89
CA GLY A 26 -2.55 4.68 -1.60
C GLY A 26 -3.96 5.15 -1.23
N ALA A 27 -4.62 5.96 -2.05
CA ALA A 27 -5.80 6.73 -1.68
C ALA A 27 -7.02 5.90 -1.28
N PHE A 28 -7.20 4.69 -1.82
CA PHE A 28 -8.39 3.86 -1.56
C PHE A 28 -8.05 2.46 -1.03
N ARG A 29 -6.83 2.26 -0.50
CA ARG A 29 -6.33 0.92 -0.14
C ARG A 29 -6.89 0.38 1.18
N VAL A 30 -7.30 1.25 2.10
CA VAL A 30 -7.68 0.85 3.46
C VAL A 30 -9.05 1.41 3.78
N ASN A 31 -9.99 0.54 4.17
CA ASN A 31 -11.34 0.94 4.55
C ASN A 31 -11.41 1.47 5.98
N ASP A 32 -10.75 2.61 6.21
CA ASP A 32 -10.75 3.37 7.46
C ASP A 32 -10.36 4.82 7.15
N ALA A 33 -11.28 5.78 7.34
CA ALA A 33 -10.99 7.19 7.07
C ALA A 33 -9.86 7.74 7.97
N THR A 34 -9.73 7.24 9.21
CA THR A 34 -8.73 7.72 10.17
C THR A 34 -7.30 7.28 9.81
N PHE A 35 -7.17 6.19 9.03
CA PHE A 35 -5.89 5.73 8.48
C PHE A 35 -5.23 6.81 7.62
N TYR A 36 -6.02 7.54 6.82
CA TYR A 36 -5.52 8.56 5.91
C TYR A 36 -5.03 9.81 6.63
N GLU A 37 -5.73 10.24 7.67
CA GLU A 37 -5.28 11.36 8.50
C GLU A 37 -3.93 11.05 9.14
N LYS A 38 -3.78 9.83 9.68
CA LYS A 38 -2.57 9.42 10.40
C LYS A 38 -1.36 9.17 9.49
N TYR A 39 -1.54 8.50 8.36
CA TYR A 39 -0.42 8.00 7.55
C TYR A 39 -0.23 8.72 6.21
N TYR A 40 -1.22 9.49 5.77
CA TYR A 40 -1.19 10.24 4.51
C TYR A 40 -1.36 11.75 4.71
N GLY A 41 -1.85 12.20 5.87
CA GLY A 41 -1.90 13.62 6.22
C GLY A 41 -3.10 14.39 5.66
N PHE A 42 -4.15 13.69 5.21
CA PHE A 42 -5.38 14.30 4.70
C PHE A 42 -6.63 13.60 5.24
N THR A 43 -7.73 14.33 5.37
CA THR A 43 -9.05 13.76 5.69
C THR A 43 -9.69 13.19 4.44
N HIS A 44 -9.99 11.90 4.44
CA HIS A 44 -10.60 11.22 3.30
C HIS A 44 -12.07 11.67 3.10
N GLN A 45 -12.42 12.16 1.91
CA GLN A 45 -13.74 12.75 1.65
C GLN A 45 -14.79 11.75 1.13
N TYR A 46 -14.35 10.54 0.75
CA TYR A 46 -15.20 9.54 0.10
C TYR A 46 -15.25 8.19 0.86
N PRO A 47 -15.78 8.15 2.09
CA PRO A 47 -15.85 6.91 2.88
C PRO A 47 -16.63 5.79 2.19
N GLU A 48 -17.65 6.12 1.40
CA GLU A 48 -18.39 5.17 0.58
C GLU A 48 -17.52 4.51 -0.50
N LEU A 49 -16.56 5.25 -1.06
CA LEU A 49 -15.61 4.69 -2.03
C LEU A 49 -14.55 3.83 -1.36
N LEU A 50 -14.21 4.09 -0.10
CA LEU A 50 -13.34 3.19 0.69
C LEU A 50 -13.99 1.82 0.91
N GLU A 51 -15.30 1.79 1.13
CA GLU A 51 -16.06 0.54 1.26
C GLU A 51 -16.19 -0.21 -0.07
N GLN A 52 -16.40 0.54 -1.17
CA GLN A 52 -16.56 -0.04 -2.51
C GLN A 52 -15.24 -0.51 -3.14
N ALA A 53 -14.11 0.09 -2.77
CA ALA A 53 -12.82 -0.22 -3.38
C ALA A 53 -12.43 -1.67 -3.16
N ALA A 54 -12.16 -2.39 -4.25
CA ALA A 54 -11.55 -3.70 -4.18
C ALA A 54 -10.05 -3.55 -3.97
N TYR A 55 -9.53 -4.06 -2.85
CA TYR A 55 -8.09 -4.14 -2.64
C TYR A 55 -7.47 -5.14 -3.63
N GLY A 56 -6.68 -4.64 -4.57
CA GLY A 56 -6.28 -5.34 -5.79
C GLY A 56 -5.15 -6.36 -5.62
N LEU A 57 -5.07 -7.07 -4.49
CA LEU A 57 -4.17 -8.21 -4.34
C LEU A 57 -4.75 -9.40 -5.11
N ALA A 58 -4.35 -9.53 -6.38
CA ALA A 58 -5.06 -10.32 -7.39
C ALA A 58 -5.25 -11.79 -7.01
N GLU A 59 -4.25 -12.42 -6.39
CA GLU A 59 -4.28 -13.81 -5.94
C GLU A 59 -5.36 -14.07 -4.88
N TRP A 60 -5.82 -13.03 -4.19
CA TRP A 60 -6.69 -13.13 -3.01
C TRP A 60 -8.01 -12.37 -3.13
N CYS A 61 -8.19 -11.53 -4.14
CA CYS A 61 -9.40 -10.71 -4.27
C CYS A 61 -10.56 -11.44 -4.99
N GLY A 62 -10.27 -12.57 -5.66
CA GLY A 62 -11.29 -13.49 -6.20
C GLY A 62 -12.29 -12.82 -7.15
N ASN A 63 -13.59 -13.07 -6.93
CA ASN A 63 -14.64 -12.50 -7.77
C ASN A 63 -14.88 -11.00 -7.55
N LYS A 64 -14.45 -10.41 -6.41
CA LYS A 64 -14.63 -8.97 -6.16
C LYS A 64 -13.96 -8.12 -7.26
N LEU A 65 -12.82 -8.56 -7.77
CA LEU A 65 -12.14 -7.87 -8.88
C LEU A 65 -12.94 -7.85 -10.18
N LYS A 66 -13.80 -8.84 -10.44
CA LYS A 66 -14.58 -8.91 -11.70
C LYS A 66 -15.71 -7.89 -11.73
N GLU A 67 -16.22 -7.51 -10.57
CA GLU A 67 -17.37 -6.61 -10.41
C GLU A 67 -16.95 -5.21 -9.97
N ALA A 68 -15.68 -5.01 -9.59
CA ALA A 68 -15.17 -3.75 -9.09
C ALA A 68 -15.01 -2.70 -10.19
N ASN A 69 -15.60 -1.53 -9.96
CA ASN A 69 -15.34 -0.34 -10.77
C ASN A 69 -14.21 0.53 -10.19
N LEU A 70 -13.86 0.34 -8.91
CA LEU A 70 -12.72 0.97 -8.26
C LEU A 70 -11.79 -0.12 -7.69
N ILE A 71 -10.59 -0.21 -8.25
CA ILE A 71 -9.56 -1.15 -7.82
C ILE A 71 -8.41 -0.36 -7.20
N ALA A 72 -8.19 -0.54 -5.91
CA ALA A 72 -7.06 0.02 -5.18
C ALA A 72 -5.88 -0.95 -5.25
N VAL A 73 -4.95 -0.71 -6.18
CA VAL A 73 -3.80 -1.58 -6.40
C VAL A 73 -2.85 -1.49 -5.19
N PRO A 74 -2.45 -2.62 -4.57
CA PRO A 74 -1.56 -2.66 -3.41
C PRO A 74 -0.23 -1.94 -3.61
N GLY A 75 0.38 -1.54 -2.51
CA GLY A 75 1.76 -1.03 -2.55
C GLY A 75 2.75 -2.14 -2.91
N CYS A 76 3.90 -1.75 -3.48
CA CYS A 76 4.95 -2.69 -3.90
C CYS A 76 5.44 -3.63 -2.78
N TYR A 77 5.79 -3.07 -1.61
CA TYR A 77 6.16 -3.88 -0.44
C TYR A 77 4.96 -4.66 0.14
N PRO A 78 3.76 -4.05 0.30
CA PRO A 78 2.56 -4.77 0.71
C PRO A 78 2.24 -6.01 -0.12
N THR A 79 2.40 -5.97 -1.44
CA THR A 79 2.18 -7.13 -2.30
C THR A 79 3.06 -8.31 -1.89
N ALA A 80 4.37 -8.12 -1.85
CA ALA A 80 5.31 -9.20 -1.52
C ALA A 80 5.10 -9.71 -0.09
N ALA A 81 4.89 -8.82 0.86
CA ALA A 81 4.65 -9.18 2.26
C ALA A 81 3.39 -10.02 2.44
N GLN A 82 2.27 -9.60 1.83
CA GLN A 82 1.01 -10.32 1.96
C GLN A 82 1.02 -11.65 1.22
N LEU A 83 1.61 -11.71 0.02
CA LEU A 83 1.75 -12.99 -0.69
C LEU A 83 2.57 -14.01 0.10
N ALA A 84 3.58 -13.55 0.86
CA ALA A 84 4.38 -14.42 1.72
C ALA A 84 3.66 -14.82 3.01
N LEU A 85 2.99 -13.88 3.69
CA LEU A 85 2.47 -14.09 5.04
C LEU A 85 1.01 -14.54 5.09
N LYS A 86 0.15 -14.04 4.20
CA LYS A 86 -1.29 -14.32 4.23
C LYS A 86 -1.63 -15.81 4.30
N PRO A 87 -1.09 -16.69 3.43
CA PRO A 87 -1.43 -18.12 3.51
C PRO A 87 -0.93 -18.79 4.80
N LEU A 88 0.16 -18.29 5.41
CA LEU A 88 0.69 -18.84 6.66
C LEU A 88 -0.16 -18.41 7.87
N ILE A 89 -0.64 -17.16 7.86
CA ILE A 89 -1.54 -16.62 8.89
C ILE A 89 -2.91 -17.28 8.79
N ASP A 90 -3.50 -17.33 7.60
CA ASP A 90 -4.83 -17.92 7.36
C ASP A 90 -4.86 -19.43 7.74
N ALA A 91 -3.71 -20.10 7.68
CA ALA A 91 -3.55 -21.52 8.05
C ALA A 91 -3.06 -21.74 9.50
N ASP A 92 -2.95 -20.68 10.32
CA ASP A 92 -2.51 -20.73 11.72
C ASP A 92 -1.14 -21.39 11.93
N LEU A 93 -0.18 -21.10 11.04
CA LEU A 93 1.17 -21.69 11.04
C LEU A 93 2.23 -20.83 11.75
N LEU A 94 1.86 -19.65 12.25
CA LEU A 94 2.76 -18.68 12.87
C LEU A 94 2.34 -18.37 14.31
N ASP A 95 3.30 -18.32 15.23
CA ASP A 95 3.07 -17.76 16.58
C ASP A 95 3.01 -16.23 16.50
N LEU A 96 1.80 -15.68 16.41
CA LEU A 96 1.58 -14.23 16.29
C LEU A 96 1.80 -13.45 17.60
N ASN A 97 2.15 -14.11 18.71
CA ASN A 97 2.70 -13.41 19.87
C ASN A 97 4.10 -12.84 19.57
N GLN A 98 4.73 -13.32 18.50
CA GLN A 98 5.97 -12.78 17.94
C GLN A 98 5.67 -12.19 16.57
N TRP A 99 5.66 -10.85 16.50
CA TRP A 99 5.32 -10.16 15.27
C TRP A 99 6.28 -10.54 14.12
N PRO A 100 5.77 -10.92 12.94
CA PRO A 100 6.61 -11.14 11.77
C PRO A 100 7.50 -9.92 11.49
N VAL A 101 8.78 -10.20 11.24
CA VAL A 101 9.78 -9.15 10.95
C VAL A 101 10.06 -9.11 9.46
N ILE A 102 9.54 -8.07 8.81
CA ILE A 102 9.68 -7.83 7.37
C ILE A 102 10.84 -6.85 7.13
N ASN A 103 12.00 -7.38 6.77
CA ASN A 103 13.11 -6.60 6.24
C ASN A 103 13.06 -6.63 4.71
N ALA A 104 12.90 -5.47 4.09
CA ALA A 104 12.74 -5.37 2.65
C ALA A 104 13.72 -4.35 2.06
N THR A 105 14.19 -4.59 0.84
CA THR A 105 15.05 -3.66 0.09
C THR A 105 14.47 -3.43 -1.29
N SER A 106 14.31 -2.17 -1.66
CA SER A 106 13.90 -1.77 -3.01
C SER A 106 15.04 -1.05 -3.72
N GLY A 107 15.08 -1.20 -5.03
CA GLY A 107 15.84 -0.32 -5.90
C GLY A 107 15.27 1.10 -5.94
N VAL A 108 16.03 2.03 -6.52
CA VAL A 108 15.78 3.47 -6.47
C VAL A 108 14.51 3.89 -7.22
N SER A 109 14.10 3.11 -8.23
CA SER A 109 12.89 3.35 -9.02
C SER A 109 11.61 3.43 -8.16
N GLY A 110 11.56 2.72 -7.02
CA GLY A 110 10.45 2.75 -6.08
C GLY A 110 10.21 4.13 -5.45
N ALA A 111 11.20 5.03 -5.46
CA ALA A 111 11.06 6.41 -4.98
C ALA A 111 10.29 7.32 -5.96
N GLY A 112 10.06 6.85 -7.20
CA GLY A 112 9.42 7.57 -8.29
C GLY A 112 10.37 8.48 -9.07
N ARG A 113 9.92 8.96 -10.22
CA ARG A 113 10.67 9.90 -11.07
C ARG A 113 10.57 11.33 -10.51
N LYS A 114 11.50 11.70 -9.64
CA LYS A 114 11.63 13.04 -9.05
C LYS A 114 13.10 13.38 -8.83
N ALA A 115 13.45 14.66 -8.97
CA ALA A 115 14.77 15.15 -8.58
C ALA A 115 14.77 15.45 -7.07
N ALA A 116 15.42 14.62 -6.27
CA ALA A 116 15.60 14.83 -4.83
C ALA A 116 17.02 14.39 -4.42
N ILE A 117 17.54 14.94 -3.33
CA ILE A 117 18.87 14.54 -2.84
C ILE A 117 18.87 13.05 -2.46
N SER A 118 17.85 12.58 -1.74
CA SER A 118 17.77 11.20 -1.25
C SER A 118 17.70 10.10 -2.31
N ASN A 119 17.41 10.43 -3.57
CA ASN A 119 17.43 9.48 -4.69
C ASN A 119 18.45 9.85 -5.77
N SER A 120 19.34 10.80 -5.49
CA SER A 120 20.46 11.16 -6.37
C SER A 120 21.49 10.04 -6.40
N PHE A 121 22.14 9.82 -7.55
CA PHE A 121 22.99 8.66 -7.80
C PHE A 121 24.07 8.42 -6.73
N CYS A 122 24.76 9.47 -6.30
CA CYS A 122 25.84 9.36 -5.31
C CYS A 122 25.36 9.25 -3.86
N GLU A 123 24.08 9.54 -3.58
CA GLU A 123 23.52 9.54 -2.23
C GLU A 123 22.98 8.15 -1.83
N VAL A 124 22.81 7.24 -2.80
CA VAL A 124 22.24 5.92 -2.56
C VAL A 124 23.34 4.88 -2.32
N SER A 125 23.27 4.22 -1.17
CA SER A 125 24.03 3.03 -0.83
C SER A 125 23.08 1.92 -0.36
N LEU A 126 23.08 1.61 0.93
CA LEU A 126 22.07 0.77 1.59
C LEU A 126 21.68 1.41 2.92
N GLN A 127 20.45 1.86 3.04
CA GLN A 127 19.99 2.55 4.26
C GLN A 127 18.55 2.19 4.60
N PRO A 128 18.24 1.86 5.88
CA PRO A 128 16.87 1.78 6.34
C PRO A 128 16.22 3.17 6.35
N TYR A 129 14.94 3.25 6.00
CA TYR A 129 14.18 4.49 6.04
C TYR A 129 12.75 4.23 6.54
N GLY A 130 12.08 5.27 7.03
CA GLY A 130 10.71 5.12 7.53
C GLY A 130 10.58 4.09 8.67
N VAL A 131 11.62 3.92 9.48
CA VAL A 131 11.63 2.98 10.61
C VAL A 131 10.47 3.36 11.56
N PHE A 132 9.60 2.39 11.83
CA PHE A 132 8.34 2.55 12.60
C PHE A 132 7.37 3.64 12.08
N THR A 133 7.58 4.15 10.87
CA THR A 133 6.83 5.30 10.32
C THR A 133 6.39 5.11 8.86
N HIS A 134 6.86 4.06 8.18
CA HIS A 134 6.51 3.84 6.78
C HIS A 134 5.04 3.44 6.62
N ARG A 135 4.28 4.21 5.83
CA ARG A 135 2.83 4.03 5.54
C ARG A 135 2.41 2.67 4.95
N HIS A 136 3.35 1.83 4.53
CA HIS A 136 3.06 0.46 4.10
C HIS A 136 2.95 -0.52 5.26
N GLN A 137 3.55 -0.22 6.42
CA GLN A 137 3.39 -1.07 7.61
C GLN A 137 1.92 -1.21 8.01
N PRO A 138 1.15 -0.12 8.17
CA PRO A 138 -0.25 -0.25 8.57
C PRO A 138 -1.11 -0.83 7.45
N GLU A 139 -0.79 -0.59 6.16
CA GLU A 139 -1.45 -1.27 5.04
C GLU A 139 -1.31 -2.79 5.15
N ILE A 140 -0.08 -3.28 5.39
CA ILE A 140 0.20 -4.71 5.58
C ILE A 140 -0.56 -5.26 6.79
N ALA A 141 -0.44 -4.59 7.94
CA ALA A 141 -1.05 -5.07 9.19
C ALA A 141 -2.58 -5.14 9.08
N THR A 142 -3.22 -4.12 8.50
CA THR A 142 -4.68 -4.08 8.31
C THR A 142 -5.15 -5.23 7.42
N HIS A 143 -4.50 -5.46 6.28
CA HIS A 143 -4.94 -6.51 5.34
C HIS A 143 -4.58 -7.94 5.77
N LEU A 144 -3.56 -8.11 6.61
CA LEU A 144 -3.25 -9.40 7.24
C LEU A 144 -4.08 -9.67 8.51
N GLY A 145 -4.65 -8.64 9.13
CA GLY A 145 -5.29 -8.76 10.45
C GLY A 145 -4.30 -9.08 11.58
N ALA A 146 -3.01 -8.76 11.41
CA ALA A 146 -1.94 -9.07 12.35
C ALA A 146 -0.87 -7.98 12.33
N ASP A 147 -0.34 -7.63 13.51
CA ASP A 147 0.77 -6.67 13.61
C ASP A 147 2.08 -7.25 13.04
N VAL A 148 2.85 -6.37 12.41
CA VAL A 148 4.15 -6.70 11.81
C VAL A 148 5.17 -5.62 12.09
N ILE A 149 6.44 -6.01 12.17
CA ILE A 149 7.57 -5.07 12.10
C ILE A 149 7.95 -4.93 10.62
N PHE A 150 7.97 -3.70 10.11
CA PHE A 150 8.36 -3.43 8.72
C PHE A 150 9.48 -2.40 8.65
N THR A 151 10.60 -2.80 8.05
CA THR A 151 11.79 -1.95 7.85
C THR A 151 12.20 -1.98 6.38
N PRO A 152 11.81 -0.98 5.57
CA PRO A 152 12.28 -0.87 4.21
C PRO A 152 13.68 -0.25 4.15
N HIS A 153 14.43 -0.66 3.14
CA HIS A 153 15.77 -0.18 2.82
C HIS A 153 15.81 0.30 1.37
N LEU A 154 16.52 1.40 1.14
CA LEU A 154 16.84 1.84 -0.21
C LEU A 154 18.19 1.25 -0.62
N GLY A 155 18.21 0.47 -1.70
CA GLY A 155 19.42 -0.11 -2.28
C GLY A 155 19.82 0.61 -3.58
N ASN A 156 21.11 0.55 -3.92
CA ASN A 156 21.71 1.16 -5.11
C ASN A 156 21.57 0.30 -6.38
N PHE A 157 20.35 -0.16 -6.66
CA PHE A 157 19.99 -0.95 -7.85
C PHE A 157 18.63 -0.52 -8.42
#